data_AF-A0A8R1IP57-F1
#
_entry.id   AF-A0A8R1IP57-F1
#
_cell.length_a   1.000
_cell.length_b   1.000
_cell.length_c   1.000
_cell.angle_alpha   90.00
_cell.angle_beta   90.00
_cell.angle_gamma   90.00
#
_symmetry.space_group_name_H-M   'P 1'
#
loop_
_entity.id
_entity.type
_entity.pdbx_description
1 polymer ?
#
loop_
_entity_poly.entity_id
_entity_poly.type
_entity_poly.pdbx_seq_one_letter_code
_entity_poly.pdbx_strand_id
1 'polypeptide(L)'
;MRRFYFDWKTDACHELQYSGIGGNENSFMDYERCEHVCRGAGEPPISLPDHMKVMPPEVTREPKEPIKPVKKLVYPEEVAKKVSLQTPAVPPTRTTTRMITRTDPPSTTTTTTTTTTTTTHTPTTTTEPEPEEVFDPNPCALVPDRGLSGHTTMNMWYYDATSMTCSSFTYLGKAGNSNRFGTMEECMETCGIGRPTRKSCNLPPSIGNGPFNIPRFYFDKVTKKCERFFYSGKDGNDNRFYKKAKCEKLSPTIIITIVENVFGQPVRSERRGVGVVVGHGLILR
;
A
#
# COMPACT_ATOMS: atom_id res chain seq x y z
N MET A 1 5.16 -6.45 -17.17
CA MET A 1 4.80 -7.85 -16.85
C MET A 1 3.46 -8.16 -17.48
N ARG A 2 3.35 -9.28 -18.18
CA ARG A 2 2.10 -9.71 -18.83
C ARG A 2 1.04 -9.98 -17.76
N ARG A 3 -0.15 -9.38 -17.93
CA ARG A 3 -1.35 -9.59 -17.09
C ARG A 3 -2.58 -9.65 -18.00
N PHE A 4 -3.71 -10.07 -17.44
CA PHE A 4 -5.01 -10.09 -18.11
C PHE A 4 -6.03 -9.30 -17.29
N TYR A 5 -6.94 -8.59 -17.93
CA TYR A 5 -8.08 -7.96 -17.29
C TYR A 5 -9.36 -8.34 -18.01
N PHE A 6 -10.46 -8.39 -17.29
CA PHE A 6 -11.78 -8.65 -17.84
C PHE A 6 -12.46 -7.35 -18.26
N ASP A 7 -12.90 -7.27 -19.51
CA ASP A 7 -13.76 -6.19 -20.01
C ASP A 7 -15.21 -6.69 -20.05
N TRP A 8 -16.01 -6.21 -19.10
CA TRP A 8 -17.43 -6.57 -18.96
C TRP A 8 -18.29 -6.14 -20.15
N LYS A 9 -17.88 -5.13 -20.94
CA LYS A 9 -18.63 -4.71 -22.13
C LYS A 9 -18.52 -5.74 -23.25
N THR A 10 -17.37 -6.41 -23.32
CA THR A 10 -17.10 -7.45 -24.30
C THR A 10 -17.28 -8.86 -23.75
N ASP A 11 -17.55 -8.98 -22.43
CA ASP A 11 -17.63 -10.25 -21.69
C ASP A 11 -16.41 -11.16 -21.94
N ALA A 12 -15.21 -10.57 -21.96
CA ALA A 12 -13.98 -11.27 -22.32
C ALA A 12 -12.75 -10.71 -21.59
N CYS A 13 -11.77 -11.59 -21.35
CA CYS A 13 -10.45 -11.20 -20.87
C CYS A 13 -9.54 -10.72 -21.99
N HIS A 14 -8.81 -9.65 -21.73
CA HIS A 14 -7.83 -9.04 -22.62
C HIS A 14 -6.48 -8.94 -21.94
N GLU A 15 -5.42 -9.03 -22.73
CA GLU A 15 -4.06 -8.87 -22.24
C GLU A 15 -3.75 -7.39 -21.97
N LEU A 16 -3.06 -7.11 -20.87
CA LEU A 16 -2.49 -5.80 -20.59
C LEU A 16 -1.03 -5.92 -20.17
N GLN A 17 -0.21 -4.99 -20.65
CA GLN A 17 1.18 -4.86 -20.23
C GLN A 17 1.22 -4.09 -18.92
N TYR A 18 1.24 -4.80 -17.80
CA TYR A 18 1.22 -4.18 -16.48
C TYR A 18 2.63 -3.72 -16.10
N SER A 19 2.77 -2.45 -15.70
CA SER A 19 4.04 -1.84 -15.29
C SER A 19 4.65 -2.50 -14.04
N GLY A 20 3.86 -3.26 -13.27
CA GLY A 20 4.30 -3.88 -12.01
C GLY A 20 3.87 -3.09 -10.77
N ILE A 21 3.22 -1.94 -10.95
CA ILE A 21 2.88 -0.99 -9.89
C ILE A 21 1.40 -0.60 -9.96
N GLY A 22 0.68 -0.65 -8.83
CA GLY A 22 -0.73 -0.24 -8.73
C GLY A 22 -1.74 -1.31 -9.17
N GLY A 23 -2.84 -0.91 -9.81
CA GLY A 23 -3.88 -1.82 -10.30
C GLY A 23 -5.00 -2.11 -9.30
N ASN A 24 -5.94 -2.94 -9.73
CA ASN A 24 -7.11 -3.34 -8.95
C ASN A 24 -7.28 -4.88 -9.05
N GLU A 25 -8.37 -5.41 -8.51
CA GLU A 25 -8.65 -6.86 -8.55
C GLU A 25 -8.91 -7.39 -9.97
N ASN A 26 -9.13 -6.51 -10.95
CA ASN A 26 -9.26 -6.86 -12.36
C ASN A 26 -7.87 -6.92 -13.05
N SER A 27 -6.96 -7.73 -12.48
CA SER A 27 -5.60 -7.95 -12.98
C SER A 27 -5.13 -9.35 -12.62
N PHE A 28 -5.16 -10.24 -13.61
CA PHE A 28 -4.89 -11.66 -13.49
C PHE A 28 -3.53 -12.00 -14.10
N MET A 29 -2.82 -12.96 -13.53
CA MET A 29 -1.57 -13.48 -14.11
C MET A 29 -1.83 -14.45 -15.25
N ASP A 30 -2.99 -15.11 -15.22
CA ASP A 30 -3.34 -16.22 -16.09
C ASP A 30 -4.68 -15.96 -16.78
N TYR A 31 -4.74 -16.23 -18.09
CA TYR A 31 -5.90 -15.96 -18.92
C TYR A 31 -7.09 -16.86 -18.53
N GLU A 32 -6.85 -18.16 -18.33
CA GLU A 32 -7.90 -19.11 -17.96
C GLU A 32 -8.49 -18.77 -16.59
N ARG A 33 -7.65 -18.30 -15.66
CA ARG A 33 -8.11 -17.82 -14.35
C ARG A 33 -8.98 -16.58 -14.47
N CYS A 34 -8.65 -15.63 -15.34
CA CYS A 34 -9.47 -14.44 -15.60
C CYS A 34 -10.85 -14.85 -16.12
N GLU A 35 -10.88 -15.73 -17.12
CA GLU A 35 -12.11 -16.23 -17.74
C GLU A 35 -12.99 -16.99 -16.74
N HIS A 36 -12.40 -17.91 -15.96
CA HIS A 36 -13.14 -18.71 -14.99
C HIS A 36 -13.74 -17.85 -13.86
N VAL A 37 -13.05 -16.78 -13.46
CA VAL A 37 -13.50 -15.91 -12.36
C VAL A 37 -14.54 -14.88 -12.84
N CYS A 38 -14.43 -14.38 -14.07
CA CYS A 38 -15.17 -13.20 -14.51
C CYS A 38 -16.16 -13.41 -15.66
N ARG A 39 -15.99 -14.43 -16.51
CA ARG A 39 -16.90 -14.65 -17.66
C ARG A 39 -18.34 -14.83 -17.16
N GLY A 40 -19.27 -14.06 -17.72
CA GLY A 40 -20.68 -14.09 -17.31
C GLY A 40 -20.99 -13.37 -15.99
N ALA A 41 -20.03 -12.62 -15.42
CA ALA A 41 -20.27 -11.83 -14.20
C ALA A 41 -21.23 -10.64 -14.42
N GLY A 42 -21.43 -10.22 -15.67
CA GLY A 42 -22.30 -9.10 -16.03
C GLY A 42 -21.71 -7.72 -15.71
N GLU A 43 -22.51 -6.67 -15.92
CA GLU A 43 -22.11 -5.29 -15.64
C GLU A 43 -21.81 -5.10 -14.14
N PRO A 44 -20.66 -4.48 -13.77
CA PRO A 44 -20.33 -4.24 -12.38
C PRO A 44 -21.38 -3.34 -11.71
N PRO A 45 -21.74 -3.56 -10.44
CA PRO A 45 -22.85 -2.88 -9.75
C PRO A 45 -22.61 -1.40 -9.39
N ILE A 46 -21.68 -0.72 -10.08
CA ILE A 46 -21.28 0.65 -9.78
C ILE A 46 -22.05 1.61 -10.69
N SER A 47 -23.19 2.13 -10.22
CA SER A 47 -23.69 3.41 -10.74
C SER A 47 -22.76 4.52 -10.22
N LEU A 48 -21.75 4.91 -11.00
CA LEU A 48 -20.93 6.09 -10.67
C LEU A 48 -21.85 7.32 -10.50
N PRO A 49 -21.68 8.13 -9.44
CA PRO A 49 -22.37 9.41 -9.30
C PRO A 49 -22.08 10.32 -10.51
N ASP A 50 -23.11 10.99 -11.03
CA ASP A 50 -23.05 11.74 -12.30
C ASP A 50 -21.97 12.84 -12.34
N HIS A 51 -21.50 13.33 -11.18
CA HIS A 51 -20.44 14.33 -11.11
C HIS A 51 -19.03 13.79 -11.47
N MET A 52 -18.86 12.49 -11.66
CA MET A 52 -17.64 11.88 -12.20
C MET A 52 -17.78 11.43 -13.66
N LYS A 53 -18.98 11.58 -14.25
CA LYS A 53 -19.18 11.42 -15.69
C LYS A 53 -18.95 12.76 -16.38
N VAL A 54 -17.70 13.21 -16.42
CA VAL A 54 -17.28 14.27 -17.35
C VAL A 54 -16.24 13.67 -18.28
N MET A 55 -16.71 12.95 -19.29
CA MET A 55 -16.09 13.08 -20.61
C MET A 55 -16.66 14.35 -21.24
N PRO A 56 -15.85 15.25 -21.81
CA PRO A 56 -16.37 16.31 -22.64
C PRO A 56 -17.16 15.69 -23.81
N PRO A 57 -18.24 16.32 -24.29
CA PRO A 57 -18.92 15.87 -25.48
C PRO A 57 -17.94 15.86 -26.66
N GLU A 58 -18.09 14.83 -27.48
CA GLU A 58 -17.48 14.66 -28.79
C GLU A 58 -17.47 16.00 -29.55
N VAL A 59 -16.31 16.65 -29.62
CA VAL A 59 -16.11 17.71 -30.61
C VAL A 59 -15.93 16.99 -31.94
N THR A 60 -17.03 16.91 -32.67
CA THR A 60 -17.05 16.58 -34.09
C THR A 60 -15.96 17.38 -34.80
N ARG A 61 -14.91 16.71 -35.26
CA ARG A 61 -13.99 17.25 -36.26
C ARG A 61 -14.08 16.36 -37.49
N GLU A 62 -14.60 16.96 -38.56
CA GLU A 62 -14.56 16.47 -39.94
C GLU A 62 -13.12 16.14 -40.41
N PRO A 63 -12.98 15.32 -41.47
CA PRO A 63 -11.84 14.42 -41.65
C PRO A 63 -10.63 15.12 -42.26
N LYS A 64 -9.43 14.82 -41.72
CA LYS A 64 -8.16 15.06 -42.41
C LYS A 64 -7.57 13.72 -42.87
N GLU A 65 -7.26 13.70 -44.16
CA GLU A 65 -6.63 12.72 -45.07
C GLU A 65 -5.98 11.42 -44.55
N PRO A 66 -5.96 10.37 -45.40
CA PRO A 66 -5.61 9.01 -45.00
C PRO A 66 -4.10 8.82 -44.80
N ILE A 67 -3.72 8.43 -43.58
CA ILE A 67 -2.39 7.92 -43.29
C ILE A 67 -2.27 6.50 -43.86
N LYS A 68 -1.26 6.30 -44.72
CA LYS A 68 -0.94 5.04 -45.42
C LYS A 68 -0.72 3.88 -44.44
N PRO A 69 -1.05 2.63 -44.81
CA PRO A 69 -0.91 1.48 -43.92
C PRO A 69 0.57 1.16 -43.67
N VAL A 70 0.99 1.21 -42.41
CA VAL A 70 2.29 0.66 -41.99
C VAL A 70 2.17 -0.86 -41.96
N LYS A 71 3.10 -1.51 -42.66
CA LYS A 71 3.18 -2.96 -42.85
C LYS A 71 3.26 -3.70 -41.51
N LYS A 72 2.50 -4.79 -41.37
CA LYS A 72 2.63 -5.77 -40.28
C LYS A 72 4.06 -6.30 -40.25
N LEU A 73 4.75 -6.09 -39.13
CA LEU A 73 5.98 -6.81 -38.81
C LEU A 73 5.59 -8.20 -38.30
N VAL A 74 5.82 -9.18 -39.17
CA VAL A 74 5.83 -10.61 -38.85
C VAL A 74 7.23 -10.93 -38.33
N TYR A 75 7.33 -11.57 -37.17
CA TYR A 75 8.59 -12.17 -36.69
C TYR A 75 8.42 -13.68 -36.51
N PRO A 76 9.47 -14.48 -36.78
CA PRO A 76 9.36 -15.92 -37.02
C PRO A 76 9.31 -16.73 -35.71
N GLU A 77 8.64 -17.88 -35.76
CA GLU A 77 8.78 -18.96 -34.79
C GLU A 77 10.17 -19.63 -34.89
N GLU A 78 10.54 -20.36 -33.83
CA GLU A 78 11.79 -21.11 -33.57
C GLU A 78 12.89 -20.27 -32.88
N VAL A 79 13.45 -20.64 -31.73
CA VAL A 79 13.92 -21.96 -31.29
C VAL A 79 13.85 -22.04 -29.75
N ALA A 80 13.19 -23.06 -29.24
CA ALA A 80 13.32 -23.50 -27.85
C ALA A 80 14.66 -24.26 -27.66
N LYS A 81 15.47 -23.87 -26.67
CA LYS A 81 16.50 -24.74 -26.09
C LYS A 81 16.45 -24.69 -24.57
N LYS A 82 16.25 -25.87 -23.98
CA LYS A 82 16.34 -26.15 -22.54
C LYS A 82 17.78 -25.98 -22.07
N VAL A 83 18.00 -25.30 -20.95
CA VAL A 83 19.27 -25.33 -20.21
C VAL A 83 19.05 -26.05 -18.89
N SER A 84 19.87 -27.06 -18.67
CA SER A 84 19.89 -27.98 -17.53
C SER A 84 20.51 -27.34 -16.29
N LEU A 85 19.92 -27.60 -15.13
CA LEU A 85 20.42 -27.24 -13.80
C LEU A 85 21.76 -27.91 -13.51
N GLN A 86 22.75 -27.14 -13.04
CA GLN A 86 23.88 -27.64 -12.26
C GLN A 86 24.13 -26.72 -11.07
N THR A 87 24.12 -27.32 -9.89
CA THR A 87 24.40 -26.74 -8.57
C THR A 87 25.91 -26.52 -8.38
N PRO A 88 26.37 -25.39 -7.83
CA PRO A 88 27.77 -25.26 -7.43
C PRO A 88 28.04 -25.85 -6.04
N ALA A 89 29.14 -26.60 -5.96
CA ALA A 89 29.70 -27.19 -4.75
C ALA A 89 30.36 -26.14 -3.82
N VAL A 90 30.35 -26.44 -2.52
CA VAL A 90 30.98 -25.67 -1.44
C VAL A 90 32.50 -25.91 -1.42
N PRO A 91 33.36 -24.88 -1.32
CA PRO A 91 34.80 -25.05 -1.05
C PRO A 91 35.13 -25.09 0.46
N PRO A 92 36.23 -25.77 0.86
CA PRO A 92 36.53 -26.04 2.25
C PRO A 92 37.21 -24.88 3.00
N THR A 93 36.98 -24.90 4.31
CA THR A 93 37.57 -24.09 5.38
C THR A 93 39.09 -24.22 5.44
N ARG A 94 39.79 -23.08 5.57
CA ARG A 94 41.20 -23.03 5.97
C ARG A 94 41.36 -22.23 7.26
N THR A 95 41.64 -22.96 8.33
CA THR A 95 42.10 -22.46 9.62
C THR A 95 43.55 -22.02 9.50
N THR A 96 43.92 -20.84 9.99
CA THR A 96 45.32 -20.56 10.36
C THR A 96 45.38 -19.61 11.55
N THR A 97 46.17 -20.04 12.52
CA THR A 97 46.37 -19.53 13.87
C THR A 97 47.22 -18.26 13.91
N ARG A 98 46.88 -17.42 14.89
CA ARG A 98 47.48 -16.19 15.41
C ARG A 98 49.01 -16.25 15.62
N MET A 99 49.72 -15.17 15.30
CA MET A 99 50.90 -14.71 16.07
C MET A 99 50.94 -13.18 16.15
N ILE A 100 51.43 -12.71 17.29
CA ILE A 100 51.41 -11.33 17.80
C ILE A 100 52.85 -10.82 17.79
N THR A 101 53.14 -9.67 17.19
CA THR A 101 54.33 -8.88 17.52
C THR A 101 54.09 -7.39 17.26
N ARG A 102 54.52 -6.59 18.24
CA ARG A 102 54.37 -5.14 18.40
C ARG A 102 55.74 -4.49 18.16
N THR A 103 55.83 -3.51 17.26
CA THR A 103 56.93 -2.52 17.19
C THR A 103 56.49 -1.29 16.37
N ASP A 104 56.37 -0.14 17.02
CA ASP A 104 56.43 1.23 16.43
C ASP A 104 57.89 1.74 16.54
N PRO A 105 58.24 2.96 16.07
CA PRO A 105 58.21 3.53 14.71
C PRO A 105 59.63 4.01 14.28
N PRO A 106 59.81 4.69 13.13
CA PRO A 106 60.00 6.15 13.24
C PRO A 106 59.41 7.01 12.10
N SER A 107 59.29 8.30 12.42
CA SER A 107 58.90 9.44 11.60
C SER A 107 59.56 9.53 10.23
N THR A 108 58.77 9.89 9.21
CA THR A 108 59.25 10.65 8.05
C THR A 108 58.23 11.70 7.63
N THR A 109 58.67 12.95 7.72
CA THR A 109 58.01 14.16 7.22
C THR A 109 58.19 14.19 5.70
N THR A 110 57.11 14.31 4.92
CA THR A 110 57.22 14.66 3.49
C THR A 110 56.20 15.73 3.13
N THR A 111 56.75 16.80 2.57
CA THR A 111 56.17 18.10 2.24
C THR A 111 55.17 18.01 1.09
N THR A 112 53.98 18.56 1.31
CA THR A 112 52.96 18.83 0.29
C THR A 112 53.43 19.97 -0.61
N THR A 113 53.57 19.73 -1.92
CA THR A 113 53.67 20.79 -2.93
C THR A 113 52.37 20.82 -3.74
N THR A 114 51.57 21.85 -3.51
CA THR A 114 50.35 22.15 -4.24
C THR A 114 50.72 22.72 -5.61
N THR A 115 50.37 22.02 -6.69
CA THR A 115 50.41 22.57 -8.05
C THR A 115 48.99 22.79 -8.52
N THR A 116 48.57 24.06 -8.52
CA THR A 116 47.28 24.49 -9.06
C THR A 116 47.37 24.55 -10.58
N THR A 117 46.82 23.56 -11.28
CA THR A 117 46.65 23.60 -12.73
C THR A 117 45.20 23.97 -13.03
N THR A 118 44.97 25.23 -13.37
CA THR A 118 43.69 25.72 -13.88
C THR A 118 43.54 25.23 -15.31
N THR A 119 42.82 24.11 -15.50
CA THR A 119 42.40 23.66 -16.82
C THR A 119 40.92 23.97 -16.97
N THR A 120 40.62 24.94 -17.82
CA THR A 120 39.27 25.32 -18.22
C THR A 120 38.65 24.19 -19.04
N HIS A 121 37.93 23.29 -18.37
CA HIS A 121 37.09 22.29 -19.03
C HIS A 121 35.67 22.84 -19.18
N THR A 122 35.30 23.09 -20.44
CA THR A 122 33.92 23.26 -20.90
C THR A 122 33.09 22.04 -20.47
N PRO A 123 31.94 22.19 -19.78
CA PRO A 123 31.09 21.05 -19.48
C PRO A 123 30.38 20.60 -20.76
N THR A 124 30.89 19.54 -21.38
CA THR A 124 30.15 18.75 -22.35
C THR A 124 29.15 17.89 -21.58
N THR A 125 27.87 18.27 -21.65
CA THR A 125 26.75 17.49 -21.13
C THR A 125 26.70 16.13 -21.81
N THR A 126 27.30 15.13 -21.17
CA THR A 126 27.07 13.71 -21.46
C THR A 126 26.02 13.25 -20.48
N THR A 127 24.77 13.20 -20.96
CA THR A 127 23.63 12.69 -20.19
C THR A 127 23.77 11.18 -20.04
N GLU A 128 24.39 10.75 -18.94
CA GLU A 128 24.17 9.42 -18.39
C GLU A 128 22.70 9.35 -17.94
N PRO A 129 21.91 8.34 -18.36
CA PRO A 129 20.53 8.21 -17.91
C PRO A 129 20.55 7.94 -16.41
N GLU A 130 20.16 8.95 -15.63
CA GLU A 130 19.85 8.83 -14.21
C GLU A 130 18.87 7.65 -14.04
N PRO A 131 19.19 6.64 -13.21
CA PRO A 131 18.28 5.53 -13.00
C PRO A 131 16.99 6.09 -12.41
N GLU A 132 15.87 5.92 -13.12
CA GLU A 132 14.56 6.35 -12.66
C GLU A 132 14.33 5.80 -11.24
N GLU A 133 14.26 6.68 -10.24
CA GLU A 133 13.92 6.34 -8.87
C GLU A 133 12.57 5.61 -8.90
N VAL A 134 12.59 4.29 -8.69
CA VAL A 134 11.39 3.45 -8.68
C VAL A 134 10.59 3.82 -7.44
N PHE A 135 9.69 4.79 -7.58
CA PHE A 135 8.79 5.19 -6.51
C PHE A 135 7.80 4.05 -6.25
N ASP A 136 8.04 3.29 -5.17
CA ASP A 136 7.04 2.34 -4.71
C ASP A 136 5.88 3.11 -4.05
N PRO A 137 4.66 3.03 -4.59
CA PRO A 137 3.51 3.73 -4.02
C PRO A 137 3.15 3.28 -2.60
N ASN A 138 3.58 2.10 -2.15
CA ASN A 138 3.25 1.56 -0.84
C ASN A 138 4.50 1.21 -0.03
N PRO A 139 5.08 2.17 0.72
CA PRO A 139 6.26 1.92 1.55
C PRO A 139 6.02 0.83 2.59
N CYS A 140 4.77 0.63 3.03
CA CYS A 140 4.43 -0.27 4.12
C CYS A 140 4.51 -1.76 3.75
N ALA A 141 4.64 -2.09 2.45
CA ALA A 141 4.79 -3.47 1.98
C ALA A 141 6.25 -3.86 1.75
N LEU A 142 7.18 -2.91 1.79
CA LEU A 142 8.58 -3.13 1.50
C LEU A 142 9.32 -3.67 2.73
N VAL A 143 10.33 -4.50 2.50
CA VAL A 143 11.32 -4.83 3.54
C VAL A 143 12.25 -3.62 3.77
N PRO A 144 12.75 -3.40 4.99
CA PRO A 144 13.68 -2.30 5.24
C PRO A 144 14.95 -2.48 4.41
N ASP A 145 15.33 -1.44 3.66
CA ASP A 145 16.58 -1.43 2.91
C ASP A 145 17.56 -0.45 3.57
N ARG A 146 18.68 -1.01 4.05
CA ARG A 146 19.77 -0.24 4.67
C ARG A 146 20.48 0.65 3.65
N GLY A 147 20.31 0.38 2.35
CA GLY A 147 20.95 1.12 1.27
C GLY A 147 22.46 0.88 1.21
N LEU A 148 23.18 1.83 0.60
CA LEU A 148 24.62 1.82 0.46
C LEU A 148 25.29 2.72 1.50
N SER A 149 26.56 2.44 1.79
CA SER A 149 27.39 3.29 2.63
C SER A 149 27.53 4.70 2.03
N GLY A 150 26.96 5.68 2.74
CA GLY A 150 27.20 7.10 2.53
C GLY A 150 28.26 7.63 3.51
N HIS A 151 28.30 8.95 3.68
CA HIS A 151 29.23 9.61 4.62
C HIS A 151 28.83 9.45 6.09
N THR A 152 27.55 9.19 6.37
CA THR A 152 27.02 9.04 7.73
C THR A 152 25.94 7.95 7.78
N THR A 153 25.90 7.21 8.89
CA THR A 153 24.82 6.26 9.19
C THR A 153 23.76 6.93 10.07
N MET A 154 22.49 6.62 9.86
CA MET A 154 21.37 7.20 10.60
C MET A 154 20.50 6.11 11.21
N ASN A 155 20.01 6.32 12.43
CA ASN A 155 18.95 5.50 13.00
C ASN A 155 17.61 5.97 12.45
N MET A 156 16.94 5.12 11.69
CA MET A 156 15.67 5.40 11.04
C MET A 156 14.62 4.38 11.50
N TRP A 157 13.36 4.61 11.16
CA TRP A 157 12.26 3.71 11.47
C TRP A 157 11.74 3.06 10.19
N TYR A 158 11.32 1.81 10.28
CA TYR A 158 10.63 1.09 9.21
C TYR A 158 9.41 0.37 9.77
N TYR A 159 8.40 0.16 8.93
CA TYR A 159 7.24 -0.62 9.26
C TYR A 159 7.50 -2.10 8.99
N ASP A 160 7.35 -2.94 10.02
CA ASP A 160 7.34 -4.38 9.86
C ASP A 160 5.90 -4.89 9.74
N ALA A 161 5.53 -5.36 8.55
CA ALA A 161 4.20 -5.90 8.29
C ALA A 161 3.89 -7.19 9.08
N THR A 162 4.92 -7.90 9.57
CA THR A 162 4.78 -9.12 10.37
C THR A 162 4.31 -8.79 11.78
N SER A 163 5.03 -7.91 12.47
CA SER A 163 4.68 -7.44 13.82
C SER A 163 3.62 -6.34 13.81
N MET A 164 3.28 -5.80 12.64
CA MET A 164 2.35 -4.68 12.44
C MET A 164 2.72 -3.42 13.23
N THR A 165 4.01 -3.23 13.50
CA THR A 165 4.55 -2.08 14.23
C THR A 165 5.80 -1.56 13.55
N CYS A 166 6.17 -0.34 13.90
CA CYS A 166 7.41 0.26 13.45
C CYS A 166 8.57 -0.11 14.38
N SER A 167 9.73 -0.36 13.80
CA SER A 167 10.98 -0.71 14.48
C SER A 167 12.12 0.15 13.94
N SER A 168 13.15 0.38 14.75
CA SER A 168 14.32 1.13 14.30
C SER A 168 15.30 0.24 13.53
N PHE A 169 16.05 0.84 12.60
CA PHE A 169 17.12 0.21 11.86
C PHE A 169 18.20 1.23 11.47
N THR A 170 19.40 0.72 11.15
CA THR A 170 20.50 1.56 10.69
C THR A 170 20.47 1.72 9.18
N TYR A 171 20.11 2.91 8.72
CA TYR A 171 20.27 3.34 7.33
C TYR A 171 21.72 3.78 7.08
N LEU A 172 22.32 3.32 5.98
CA LEU A 172 23.74 3.51 5.69
C LEU A 172 24.06 4.85 5.01
N GLY A 173 23.05 5.63 4.64
CA GLY A 173 23.20 7.03 4.23
C GLY A 173 22.94 7.30 2.74
N LYS A 174 22.89 6.28 1.88
CA LYS A 174 22.56 6.43 0.45
C LYS A 174 21.60 5.34 -0.04
N ALA A 175 20.78 5.65 -1.05
CA ALA A 175 19.82 4.73 -1.70
C ALA A 175 18.77 4.16 -0.71
N GLY A 176 18.47 2.87 -0.80
CA GLY A 176 17.44 2.22 0.00
C GLY A 176 16.04 2.38 -0.60
N ASN A 177 15.01 2.32 0.24
CA ASN A 177 13.62 2.45 -0.20
C ASN A 177 12.78 3.32 0.73
N SER A 178 11.51 3.51 0.39
CA SER A 178 10.57 4.40 1.09
C SER A 178 10.04 3.86 2.42
N ASN A 179 10.34 2.61 2.80
CA ASN A 179 10.04 2.11 4.16
C ASN A 179 11.08 2.61 5.16
N ARG A 180 11.21 3.93 5.25
CA ARG A 180 12.23 4.64 6.02
C ARG A 180 11.69 5.99 6.46
N PHE A 181 11.46 6.12 7.77
CA PHE A 181 10.85 7.28 8.40
C PHE A 181 11.79 7.88 9.44
N GLY A 182 11.71 9.20 9.63
CA GLY A 182 12.55 9.91 10.60
C GLY A 182 12.17 9.57 12.04
N THR A 183 10.90 9.31 12.29
CA THR A 183 10.38 9.02 13.64
C THR A 183 9.46 7.80 13.67
N MET A 184 9.29 7.24 14.87
CA MET A 184 8.33 6.16 15.13
C MET A 184 6.91 6.62 14.81
N GLU A 185 6.58 7.85 15.17
CA GLU A 185 5.27 8.46 15.00
C GLU A 185 4.92 8.62 13.53
N GLU A 186 5.84 9.14 12.71
CA GLU A 186 5.68 9.28 11.26
C GLU A 186 5.46 7.91 10.61
N CYS A 187 6.24 6.91 11.02
CA CYS A 187 6.10 5.54 10.55
C CYS A 187 4.73 4.95 10.91
N MET A 188 4.27 5.12 12.15
CA MET A 188 2.98 4.61 12.61
C MET A 188 1.79 5.37 12.03
N GLU A 189 1.93 6.67 11.76
CA GLU A 189 0.92 7.45 11.06
C GLU A 189 0.76 6.95 9.62
N THR A 190 1.89 6.79 8.91
CA THR A 190 1.94 6.35 7.51
C THR A 190 1.43 4.92 7.39
N CYS A 191 2.04 3.98 8.11
CA CYS A 191 1.89 2.55 7.89
C CYS A 191 1.11 1.80 8.96
N GLY A 192 0.95 2.40 10.15
CA GLY A 192 0.33 1.73 11.29
C GLY A 192 -1.13 1.37 11.07
N ILE A 193 -1.59 0.44 11.91
CA ILE A 193 -2.97 -0.06 11.89
C ILE A 193 -4.02 0.98 12.33
N GLY A 194 -3.57 2.15 12.80
CA GLY A 194 -4.41 3.18 13.42
C GLY A 194 -5.05 2.72 14.72
N ARG A 195 -5.87 3.57 15.34
CA ARG A 195 -6.70 3.19 16.50
C ARG A 195 -8.19 3.49 16.24
N PRO A 196 -8.76 2.97 15.13
CA PRO A 196 -10.12 3.28 14.79
C PRO A 196 -11.09 2.70 15.83
N THR A 197 -12.14 3.47 16.12
CA THR A 197 -13.23 3.11 17.02
C THR A 197 -14.54 3.00 16.23
N ARG A 198 -15.63 2.60 16.88
CA ARG A 198 -16.96 2.64 16.25
C ARG A 198 -17.33 4.05 15.76
N LYS A 199 -16.87 5.10 16.45
CA LYS A 199 -17.12 6.50 16.05
C LYS A 199 -16.42 6.86 14.74
N SER A 200 -15.29 6.22 14.45
CA SER A 200 -14.54 6.44 13.21
C SER A 200 -15.37 6.09 11.98
N CYS A 201 -16.28 5.12 12.06
CA CYS A 201 -17.22 4.76 10.99
C CYS A 201 -18.21 5.89 10.62
N ASN A 202 -18.27 6.97 11.41
CA ASN A 202 -19.11 8.12 11.10
C ASN A 202 -18.42 9.20 10.26
N LEU A 203 -17.09 9.12 10.12
CA LEU A 203 -16.29 10.09 9.37
C LEU A 203 -16.29 9.74 7.87
N PRO A 204 -16.10 10.71 6.96
CA PRO A 204 -15.87 10.40 5.55
C PRO A 204 -14.52 9.67 5.37
N PRO A 205 -14.33 8.91 4.28
CA PRO A 205 -12.99 8.49 3.89
C PRO A 205 -12.11 9.73 3.71
N SER A 206 -10.85 9.67 4.14
CA SER A 206 -9.91 10.77 3.96
C SER A 206 -8.57 10.26 3.43
N ILE A 207 -8.30 10.61 2.16
CA ILE A 207 -7.08 10.24 1.44
C ILE A 207 -5.86 10.89 2.13
N GLY A 208 -5.98 12.13 2.62
CA GLY A 208 -4.86 12.90 3.16
C GLY A 208 -3.99 13.54 2.07
N ASN A 209 -2.83 14.09 2.45
CA ASN A 209 -1.98 14.90 1.58
C ASN A 209 -0.52 14.40 1.46
N GLY A 210 -0.28 13.11 1.69
CA GLY A 210 1.04 12.49 1.52
C GLY A 210 1.33 12.04 0.08
N PRO A 211 2.55 11.54 -0.19
CA PRO A 211 2.97 11.14 -1.53
C PRO A 211 2.61 9.70 -1.90
N PHE A 212 2.13 8.89 -0.94
CA PHE A 212 1.97 7.46 -1.11
C PHE A 212 0.56 7.10 -1.60
N ASN A 213 0.37 5.83 -1.92
CA ASN A 213 -0.89 5.25 -2.38
C ASN A 213 -1.11 3.93 -1.62
N ILE A 214 -1.34 4.04 -0.30
CA ILE A 214 -1.34 2.93 0.65
C ILE A 214 -2.75 2.32 0.74
N PRO A 215 -2.96 1.05 0.36
CA PRO A 215 -4.28 0.42 0.42
C PRO A 215 -4.82 0.33 1.85
N ARG A 216 -6.03 0.83 2.07
CA ARG A 216 -6.76 0.78 3.34
C ARG A 216 -8.24 0.49 3.10
N PHE A 217 -8.97 0.22 4.17
CA PHE A 217 -10.42 0.10 4.14
C PHE A 217 -11.06 1.27 4.89
N TYR A 218 -12.23 1.71 4.46
CA TYR A 218 -13.09 2.64 5.19
C TYR A 218 -14.50 2.06 5.25
N PHE A 219 -15.29 2.50 6.23
CA PHE A 219 -16.71 2.18 6.26
C PHE A 219 -17.49 3.24 5.47
N ASP A 220 -18.18 2.79 4.42
CA ASP A 220 -19.08 3.60 3.65
C ASP A 220 -20.49 3.58 4.27
N LYS A 221 -20.97 4.75 4.70
CA LYS A 221 -22.27 4.88 5.35
C LYS A 221 -23.45 4.79 4.39
N VAL A 222 -23.23 4.99 3.09
CA VAL A 222 -24.26 4.92 2.05
C VAL A 222 -24.46 3.47 1.67
N THR A 223 -23.39 2.76 1.29
CA THR A 223 -23.47 1.35 0.88
C THR A 223 -23.56 0.39 2.07
N LYS A 224 -23.28 0.87 3.29
CA LYS A 224 -23.17 0.09 4.53
C LYS A 224 -22.11 -1.00 4.45
N LYS A 225 -21.07 -0.80 3.64
CA LYS A 225 -19.99 -1.77 3.41
C LYS A 225 -18.64 -1.19 3.80
N CYS A 226 -17.72 -2.09 4.14
CA CYS A 226 -16.32 -1.76 4.26
C CYS A 226 -15.66 -1.88 2.89
N GLU A 227 -15.24 -0.75 2.32
CA GLU A 227 -14.72 -0.63 0.97
C GLU A 227 -13.25 -0.22 0.99
N ARG A 228 -12.52 -0.55 -0.08
CA ARG A 228 -11.11 -0.17 -0.19
C ARG A 228 -10.99 1.28 -0.65
N PHE A 229 -10.00 1.97 -0.13
CA PHE A 229 -9.54 3.26 -0.62
C PHE A 229 -8.02 3.36 -0.45
N PHE A 230 -7.44 4.44 -0.94
CA PHE A 230 -6.01 4.66 -0.83
C PHE A 230 -5.70 5.84 0.08
N TYR A 231 -4.89 5.56 1.11
CA TYR A 231 -4.38 6.56 2.03
C TYR A 231 -3.02 7.07 1.54
N SER A 232 -2.86 8.37 1.58
CA SER A 232 -1.67 9.06 1.08
C SER A 232 -0.44 8.96 2.00
N GLY A 233 -0.61 8.43 3.21
CA GLY A 233 0.46 8.28 4.20
C GLY A 233 0.61 9.44 5.17
N LYS A 234 -0.11 10.56 4.97
CA LYS A 234 -0.07 11.70 5.88
C LYS A 234 -1.45 12.31 6.09
N ASP A 235 -1.70 12.82 7.29
CA ASP A 235 -2.98 13.40 7.70
C ASP A 235 -4.12 12.36 7.61
N GLY A 236 -5.32 12.80 7.23
CA GLY A 236 -6.48 11.94 7.09
C GLY A 236 -7.32 11.87 8.36
N ASN A 237 -8.05 10.76 8.52
CA ASN A 237 -8.83 10.51 9.73
C ASN A 237 -8.91 9.01 10.04
N ASP A 238 -9.56 8.68 11.16
CA ASP A 238 -9.64 7.32 11.67
C ASP A 238 -10.61 6.40 10.92
N ASN A 239 -11.39 6.85 9.92
CA ASN A 239 -12.13 5.95 9.04
C ASN A 239 -11.18 5.26 8.05
N ARG A 240 -10.20 4.57 8.61
CA ARG A 240 -9.05 3.99 7.93
C ARG A 240 -8.61 2.75 8.70
N PHE A 241 -8.90 1.61 8.11
CA PHE A 241 -8.67 0.29 8.69
C PHE A 241 -7.67 -0.47 7.84
N TYR A 242 -6.70 -1.12 8.50
CA TYR A 242 -5.74 -1.98 7.80
C TYR A 242 -6.39 -3.23 7.20
N LYS A 243 -7.38 -3.83 7.89
CA LYS A 243 -8.09 -5.04 7.45
C LYS A 243 -9.59 -4.81 7.34
N LYS A 244 -10.21 -5.34 6.28
CA LYS A 244 -11.66 -5.33 6.08
C LYS A 244 -12.43 -5.89 7.27
N ALA A 245 -12.01 -7.05 7.79
CA ALA A 245 -12.66 -7.68 8.95
C ALA A 245 -12.67 -6.79 10.20
N LYS A 246 -11.64 -5.94 10.39
CA LYS A 246 -11.59 -4.99 11.51
C LYS A 246 -12.57 -3.83 11.30
N CYS A 247 -12.69 -3.34 10.06
CA CYS A 247 -13.71 -2.37 9.67
C CYS A 247 -15.11 -2.93 9.93
N GLU A 248 -15.42 -4.14 9.42
CA GLU A 248 -16.73 -4.77 9.55
C GLU A 248 -17.10 -5.00 11.03
N LYS A 249 -16.15 -5.43 11.85
CA LYS A 249 -16.36 -5.63 13.29
C LYS A 249 -16.67 -4.33 14.05
N LEU A 250 -16.09 -3.20 13.63
CA LEU A 250 -16.30 -1.89 14.26
C LEU A 250 -17.48 -1.13 13.65
N SER A 251 -17.87 -1.47 12.43
CA SER A 251 -19.01 -0.88 11.76
C SER A 251 -20.30 -1.08 12.57
N PRO A 252 -21.27 -0.17 12.48
CA PRO A 252 -22.58 -0.39 13.04
C PRO A 252 -23.14 -1.67 12.45
N THR A 253 -23.52 -2.63 13.30
CA THR A 253 -24.27 -3.80 12.84
C THR A 253 -25.50 -3.29 12.10
N ILE A 254 -25.72 -3.77 10.88
CA ILE A 254 -27.04 -3.67 10.27
C ILE A 254 -27.94 -4.51 11.17
N ILE A 255 -28.52 -3.89 12.20
CA ILE A 255 -29.70 -4.45 12.85
C ILE A 255 -30.75 -4.33 11.75
N ILE A 256 -30.84 -5.37 10.92
CA ILE A 256 -32.05 -5.59 10.14
C ILE A 256 -33.11 -5.68 11.22
N THR A 257 -33.98 -4.69 11.31
CA THR A 257 -35.19 -4.73 12.12
C THR A 257 -36.10 -5.83 11.56
N ILE A 258 -35.73 -7.09 11.77
CA ILE A 258 -36.59 -8.26 11.62
C ILE A 258 -36.88 -8.82 13.02
N VAL A 259 -37.44 -7.94 13.86
CA VAL A 259 -38.35 -8.11 15.00
C VAL A 259 -38.23 -6.79 15.79
N GLU A 260 -39.15 -5.85 15.67
CA GLU A 260 -40.47 -5.91 16.32
C GLU A 260 -41.60 -5.51 15.36
N ASN A 261 -42.22 -6.50 14.71
CA ASN A 261 -43.64 -6.42 14.31
C ASN A 261 -44.27 -7.80 14.14
N VAL A 262 -43.77 -8.82 14.86
CA VAL A 262 -44.44 -10.12 15.02
C VAL A 262 -44.33 -10.53 16.49
N PHE A 263 -44.96 -9.78 17.38
CA PHE A 263 -45.62 -10.31 18.58
C PHE A 263 -46.34 -9.13 19.24
N GLY A 264 -47.62 -8.96 18.93
CA GLY A 264 -48.48 -8.13 19.75
C GLY A 264 -48.65 -8.80 21.11
N GLN A 265 -48.02 -8.27 22.14
CA GLN A 265 -48.50 -8.33 23.52
C GLN A 265 -48.14 -7.03 24.26
N PRO A 266 -49.05 -6.48 25.09
CA PRO A 266 -48.84 -5.19 25.73
C PRO A 266 -47.93 -5.33 26.95
N VAL A 267 -46.89 -4.50 27.03
CA VAL A 267 -46.06 -4.36 28.22
C VAL A 267 -46.87 -3.64 29.31
N ARG A 268 -47.27 -4.37 30.35
CA ARG A 268 -47.88 -3.81 31.56
C ARG A 268 -46.78 -3.10 32.36
N SER A 269 -46.90 -1.79 32.55
CA SER A 269 -45.97 -1.01 33.37
C SER A 269 -46.20 -1.31 34.85
N GLU A 270 -45.24 -1.94 35.51
CA GLU A 270 -45.21 -2.03 36.97
C GLU A 270 -44.39 -0.85 37.51
N ARG A 271 -45.07 0.26 37.86
CA ARG A 271 -44.46 1.32 38.66
C ARG A 271 -44.30 0.81 40.10
N ARG A 272 -43.07 0.52 40.53
CA ARG A 272 -42.76 0.45 41.96
C ARG A 272 -42.75 1.88 42.53
N GLY A 273 -43.90 2.27 43.08
CA GLY A 273 -44.01 3.42 43.97
C GLY A 273 -43.39 3.06 45.33
N VAL A 274 -42.47 3.90 45.79
CA VAL A 274 -42.01 3.94 47.18
C VAL A 274 -43.17 4.43 48.03
N GLY A 275 -43.72 3.55 48.87
CA GLY A 275 -44.76 3.87 49.84
C GLY A 275 -44.25 3.59 51.25
N VAL A 276 -43.96 4.66 51.99
CA VAL A 276 -43.66 4.65 53.42
C VAL A 276 -44.94 4.32 54.17
N VAL A 277 -44.95 3.23 54.95
CA VAL A 277 -46.06 2.91 55.86
C VAL A 277 -45.60 3.26 57.28
N VAL A 278 -46.16 4.34 57.83
CA VAL A 278 -46.05 4.72 59.24
C VAL A 278 -47.12 3.95 60.00
N GLY A 279 -46.71 3.01 60.86
CA GLY A 279 -47.60 2.28 61.75
C GLY A 279 -47.75 2.99 63.10
N HIS A 280 -48.94 3.51 63.38
CA HIS A 280 -49.37 3.95 64.71
C HIS A 280 -50.74 3.31 65.01
N GLY A 281 -50.89 2.69 66.19
CA GLY A 281 -52.18 2.21 66.71
C GLY A 281 -52.05 0.88 67.49
N LEU A 282 -51.69 0.91 68.77
CA LEU A 282 -52.56 0.91 69.97
C LEU A 282 -53.13 -0.48 70.36
N ILE A 283 -52.53 -1.03 71.44
CA ILE A 283 -53.10 -1.67 72.65
C ILE A 283 -54.45 -2.41 72.52
N LEU A 284 -54.52 -3.67 72.98
CA LEU A 284 -55.43 -4.14 74.04
C LEU A 284 -55.12 -5.60 74.49
N ARG A 285 -54.92 -5.71 75.82
CA ARG A 285 -54.98 -6.87 76.74
C ARG A 285 -53.95 -8.00 76.63
#